data_AF-A0ABD2I4U5-F1
#
_entry.id   AF-A0ABD2I4U5-F1
#
_cell.length_a   1.000
_cell.length_b   1.000
_cell.length_c   1.000
_cell.angle_alpha   90.00
_cell.angle_beta   90.00
_cell.angle_gamma   90.00
#
_symmetry.space_group_name_H-M   'P 1'
#
loop_
_entity.id
_entity.type
_entity.pdbx_description
1 polymer ?
#
loop_
_entity_poly.entity_id
_entity_poly.type
_entity_poly.pdbx_seq_one_letter_code
_entity_poly.pdbx_strand_id
1 'polypeptide(L)'
;MFAEVFRGWIVVELFQLTGASWMLFSDPEKFRNCFYKTNAVPPDGLLHFVLLGNLNHLLLKLFLLFNRRFSQLHTLHALYNFFSALFFVAEMAIFRHFTLCPFVLTQFCFNVASAFATTLFWTNDRLFDQQSETKTEKPKKRNAKKRKFDYLISTRKKSD
;
A
#
# COMPACT_ATOMS: atom_id res chain seq x y z
N MET A 1 6.12 -14.26 9.10
CA MET A 1 6.19 -13.20 10.13
C MET A 1 5.93 -11.82 9.53
N PHE A 2 6.76 -11.33 8.60
CA PHE A 2 6.56 -10.00 7.99
C PHE A 2 5.18 -9.81 7.35
N ALA A 3 4.66 -10.87 6.74
CA ALA A 3 3.31 -10.87 6.19
C ALA A 3 2.22 -10.61 7.26
N GLU A 4 2.25 -11.33 8.38
CA GLU A 4 1.30 -11.18 9.49
C GLU A 4 1.33 -9.77 10.07
N VAL A 5 2.54 -9.20 10.24
CA VAL A 5 2.74 -7.83 10.72
C VAL A 5 2.09 -6.80 9.79
N PHE A 6 2.28 -6.95 8.48
CA PHE A 6 1.62 -6.08 7.50
C PHE A 6 0.09 -6.20 7.55
N ARG A 7 -0.44 -7.40 7.76
CA ARG A 7 -1.89 -7.61 7.91
C ARG A 7 -2.43 -6.89 9.16
N GLY A 8 -1.72 -7.00 10.28
CA GLY A 8 -2.03 -6.25 11.50
C GLY A 8 -2.01 -4.74 11.28
N TRP A 9 -1.01 -4.24 10.53
CA TRP A 9 -0.93 -2.83 10.16
C TRP A 9 -2.16 -2.37 9.35
N ILE A 10 -2.57 -3.11 8.32
CA ILE A 10 -3.78 -2.80 7.54
C ILE A 10 -5.03 -2.74 8.43
N VAL A 11 -5.16 -3.62 9.45
CA VAL A 11 -6.28 -3.57 10.39
C VAL A 11 -6.28 -2.30 11.23
N VAL A 12 -5.12 -1.87 11.75
CA VAL A 12 -5.01 -0.61 12.50
C VAL A 12 -5.42 0.58 11.61
N GLU A 13 -4.98 0.58 10.36
CA GLU A 13 -5.35 1.61 9.41
C GLU A 13 -6.84 1.61 9.08
N LEU A 14 -7.48 0.44 8.98
CA LEU A 14 -8.92 0.33 8.80
C LEU A 14 -9.66 0.99 9.97
N PHE A 15 -9.26 0.71 11.22
CA PHE A 15 -9.85 1.37 12.39
C PHE A 15 -9.69 2.89 12.35
N GLN A 16 -8.49 3.38 12.01
CA GLN A 16 -8.23 4.81 11.89
C GLN A 16 -9.10 5.46 10.81
N LEU A 17 -9.23 4.83 9.65
CA LEU A 17 -10.00 5.38 8.53
C LEU A 17 -11.52 5.29 8.74
N THR A 18 -11.99 4.24 9.40
CA THR A 18 -13.40 4.12 9.83
C THR A 18 -13.74 5.18 10.87
N GLY A 19 -12.86 5.41 11.86
CA GLY A 19 -13.05 6.49 12.84
C GLY A 19 -13.07 7.87 12.18
N ALA A 20 -12.18 8.10 11.21
CA ALA A 20 -12.16 9.32 10.41
C ALA A 20 -13.46 9.54 9.62
N SER A 21 -13.93 8.49 8.95
CA SER A 21 -15.17 8.52 8.18
C SER A 21 -16.39 8.71 9.09
N TRP A 22 -16.40 8.07 10.26
CA TRP A 22 -17.46 8.23 11.25
C TRP A 22 -17.55 9.68 11.74
N MET A 23 -16.41 10.30 12.09
CA MET A 23 -16.37 11.69 12.54
C MET A 23 -16.89 12.66 11.48
N LEU A 24 -16.58 12.41 10.19
CA LEU A 24 -17.14 13.15 9.05
C LEU A 24 -18.68 13.08 8.99
N PHE A 25 -19.27 11.92 9.30
CA PHE A 25 -20.73 11.74 9.27
C PHE A 25 -21.42 12.24 10.53
N SER A 26 -20.84 12.00 11.71
CA SER A 26 -21.48 12.29 12.99
C SER A 26 -21.41 13.77 13.38
N ASP A 27 -20.34 14.46 12.99
CA ASP A 27 -20.11 15.86 13.36
C ASP A 27 -19.27 16.59 12.27
N PRO A 28 -19.90 16.87 11.10
CA PRO A 28 -19.20 17.46 9.96
C PRO A 28 -18.70 18.89 10.24
N GLU A 29 -19.36 19.64 11.13
CA GLU A 29 -18.94 20.98 11.52
C GLU A 29 -17.64 20.95 12.33
N LYS A 30 -17.54 20.07 13.32
CA LYS A 30 -16.30 19.88 14.08
C LYS A 30 -15.17 19.41 13.19
N PHE A 31 -15.45 18.54 12.22
CA PHE A 31 -14.45 18.12 11.24
C PHE A 31 -14.00 19.31 10.35
N ARG A 32 -14.92 20.12 9.83
CA ARG A 32 -14.58 21.35 9.08
C ARG A 32 -13.70 22.30 9.88
N ASN A 33 -14.04 22.54 11.14
CA ASN A 33 -13.28 23.41 12.03
C ASN A 33 -11.89 22.84 12.39
N CYS A 34 -11.71 21.51 12.28
CA CYS A 34 -10.41 20.88 12.41
C CYS A 34 -9.52 21.10 11.16
N PHE A 35 -10.13 21.27 9.98
CA PHE A 35 -9.42 21.50 8.72
C PHE A 35 -9.18 22.99 8.44
N TYR A 36 -10.08 23.87 8.86
CA TYR A 36 -10.04 25.30 8.54
C TYR A 36 -10.08 26.19 9.79
N LYS A 37 -9.16 27.16 9.88
CA LYS A 37 -9.04 28.20 10.92
C LYS A 37 -10.14 29.25 10.85
N THR A 38 -10.80 29.37 9.70
CA THR A 38 -11.78 30.40 9.41
C THR A 38 -13.11 29.77 9.06
N ASN A 39 -14.22 30.41 9.43
CA ASN A 39 -15.59 30.13 8.94
C ASN A 39 -15.75 30.35 7.42
N ALA A 40 -14.64 30.45 6.68
CA ALA A 40 -14.65 30.42 5.22
C ALA A 40 -15.18 29.03 4.84
N VAL A 41 -16.43 29.00 4.40
CA VAL A 41 -17.13 27.79 3.98
C VAL A 41 -16.22 27.08 2.98
N PRO A 42 -15.61 25.93 3.32
CA PRO A 42 -14.95 25.13 2.31
C PRO A 42 -16.05 24.74 1.31
N PRO A 43 -15.77 24.75 0.00
CA PRO A 43 -16.78 24.36 -0.98
C PRO A 43 -17.33 23.00 -0.55
N ASP A 44 -18.65 22.87 -0.40
CA ASP A 44 -19.27 21.65 0.14
C ASP A 44 -18.81 20.37 -0.59
N GLY A 45 -18.38 20.51 -1.85
CA GLY A 45 -17.77 19.45 -2.65
C GLY A 45 -16.46 18.88 -2.10
N LEU A 46 -15.67 19.64 -1.34
CA LEU A 46 -14.40 19.16 -0.79
C LEU A 46 -14.62 18.11 0.32
N LEU A 47 -15.61 18.33 1.19
CA LEU A 47 -15.94 17.37 2.24
C LEU A 47 -16.41 16.03 1.64
N HIS A 48 -17.23 16.11 0.58
CA HIS A 48 -17.67 14.95 -0.19
C HIS A 48 -16.50 14.25 -0.89
N PHE A 49 -15.55 15.00 -1.44
CA PHE A 49 -14.35 14.45 -2.05
C PHE A 49 -13.46 13.72 -1.04
N VAL A 50 -13.24 14.31 0.14
CA VAL A 50 -12.50 13.67 1.25
C VAL A 50 -13.19 12.40 1.72
N LEU A 51 -14.52 12.44 1.88
CA LEU A 51 -15.30 11.26 2.26
C LEU A 51 -15.21 10.16 1.20
N LEU A 52 -15.37 10.48 -0.08
CA LEU A 52 -15.25 9.53 -1.19
C LEU A 52 -13.83 8.94 -1.25
N GLY A 53 -12.81 9.77 -1.04
CA GLY A 53 -11.42 9.33 -0.93
C GLY A 53 -11.22 8.33 0.21
N ASN A 54 -11.77 8.62 1.39
CA ASN A 54 -11.72 7.70 2.53
C ASN A 54 -12.43 6.38 2.23
N LEU A 55 -13.61 6.41 1.62
CA LEU A 55 -14.35 5.19 1.25
C LEU A 55 -13.56 4.31 0.26
N ASN A 56 -12.92 4.92 -0.74
CA ASN A 56 -12.06 4.20 -1.69
C ASN A 56 -10.83 3.57 -1.00
N HIS A 57 -10.20 4.30 -0.06
CA HIS A 57 -9.12 3.77 0.77
C HIS A 57 -9.58 2.57 1.62
N LEU A 58 -10.77 2.66 2.23
CA LEU A 58 -11.36 1.59 3.03
C LEU A 58 -11.54 0.32 2.21
N LEU A 59 -12.15 0.45 1.02
CA LEU A 59 -12.35 -0.68 0.11
C LEU A 59 -11.02 -1.30 -0.29
N LEU A 60 -10.04 -0.49 -0.68
CA LEU A 60 -8.72 -0.97 -1.08
C LEU A 60 -8.01 -1.72 0.05
N LYS A 61 -8.04 -1.18 1.28
CA LYS A 61 -7.44 -1.81 2.46
C LYS A 61 -8.16 -3.11 2.84
N LEU A 62 -9.49 -3.16 2.73
CA LEU A 62 -10.25 -4.40 2.88
C LEU A 62 -9.84 -5.44 1.83
N PHE A 63 -9.73 -5.05 0.56
CA PHE A 63 -9.26 -5.95 -0.50
C PHE A 63 -7.85 -6.47 -0.20
N LEU A 64 -6.92 -5.62 0.25
CA LEU A 64 -5.57 -6.05 0.63
C LEU A 64 -5.55 -6.99 1.84
N LEU A 65 -6.49 -6.84 2.77
CA LEU A 65 -6.62 -7.71 3.93
C LEU A 65 -6.94 -9.17 3.51
N PHE A 66 -7.80 -9.33 2.51
CA PHE A 66 -8.24 -10.65 2.02
C PHE A 66 -7.41 -11.18 0.84
N ASN A 67 -6.85 -10.30 -0.01
CA ASN A 67 -6.25 -10.66 -1.29
C ASN A 67 -4.85 -10.04 -1.49
N ARG A 68 -3.86 -10.62 -0.82
CA ARG A 68 -2.49 -10.09 -0.74
C ARG A 68 -1.58 -10.36 -1.93
N ARG A 69 -1.93 -11.30 -2.80
CA ARG A 69 -1.05 -11.73 -3.91
C ARG A 69 -1.02 -10.73 -5.06
N PHE A 70 -1.98 -9.81 -5.12
CA PHE A 70 -2.08 -8.87 -6.22
C PHE A 70 -1.16 -7.67 -6.00
N SER A 71 0.03 -7.73 -6.62
CA SER A 71 1.02 -6.63 -6.58
C SER A 71 0.44 -5.29 -7.01
N GLN A 72 -0.53 -5.30 -7.95
CA GLN A 72 -1.25 -4.10 -8.40
C GLN A 72 -2.00 -3.39 -7.26
N LEU A 73 -2.60 -4.14 -6.33
CA LEU A 73 -3.32 -3.55 -5.19
C LEU A 73 -2.36 -2.91 -4.19
N HIS A 74 -1.18 -3.49 -3.98
CA HIS A 74 -0.13 -2.89 -3.14
C HIS A 74 0.42 -1.61 -3.76
N THR A 75 0.66 -1.60 -5.07
CA THR A 75 1.07 -0.39 -5.80
C THR A 75 0.01 0.69 -5.69
N LEU A 76 -1.25 0.33 -5.91
CA LEU A 76 -2.37 1.26 -5.81
C LEU A 76 -2.44 1.84 -4.40
N HIS A 77 -2.30 1.00 -3.36
CA HIS A 77 -2.31 1.43 -1.96
C HIS A 77 -1.15 2.36 -1.60
N ALA A 78 0.06 2.05 -2.05
CA ALA A 78 1.22 2.91 -1.84
C ALA A 78 1.03 4.28 -2.52
N LEU A 79 0.55 4.30 -3.77
CA LEU A 79 0.26 5.54 -4.50
C LEU A 79 -0.81 6.36 -3.80
N TYR A 80 -1.89 5.71 -3.37
CA TYR A 80 -3.00 6.36 -2.69
C TYR A 80 -2.58 7.02 -1.37
N ASN A 81 -1.80 6.31 -0.53
CA ASN A 81 -1.24 6.88 0.69
C ASN A 81 -0.25 8.02 0.40
N PHE A 82 0.58 7.89 -0.64
CA PHE A 82 1.53 8.93 -1.05
C PHE A 82 0.83 10.19 -1.55
N PHE A 83 -0.15 10.06 -2.45
CA PHE A 83 -0.93 11.21 -2.93
C PHE A 83 -1.76 11.84 -1.80
N SER A 84 -2.28 11.05 -0.86
CA SER A 84 -2.97 11.59 0.31
C SER A 84 -2.01 12.41 1.19
N ALA A 85 -0.78 11.93 1.43
CA ALA A 85 0.23 12.69 2.16
C ALA A 85 0.65 13.97 1.41
N LEU A 86 0.86 13.89 0.09
CA LEU A 86 1.18 15.06 -0.74
C LEU A 86 0.04 16.09 -0.74
N PHE A 87 -1.21 15.64 -0.84
CA PHE A 87 -2.37 16.51 -0.75
C PHE A 87 -2.37 17.26 0.60
N PHE A 88 -2.13 16.57 1.71
CA PHE A 88 -2.00 17.22 3.03
C PHE A 88 -0.88 18.26 3.08
N VAL A 89 0.30 17.96 2.50
CA VAL A 89 1.42 18.92 2.46
C VAL A 89 1.08 20.13 1.59
N ALA A 90 0.48 19.91 0.43
CA ALA A 90 0.04 20.98 -0.47
C ALA A 90 -1.03 21.85 0.19
N GLU A 91 -2.01 21.23 0.85
CA GLU A 91 -3.05 21.93 1.61
C GLU A 91 -2.44 22.78 2.73
N MET A 92 -1.51 22.24 3.53
CA MET A 92 -0.82 22.98 4.58
C MET A 92 0.02 24.16 4.04
N ALA A 93 0.64 24.01 2.86
CA ALA A 93 1.49 25.03 2.26
C ALA A 93 0.69 26.15 1.56
N ILE A 94 -0.38 25.78 0.86
CA ILE A 94 -1.21 26.70 0.05
C ILE A 94 -2.28 27.37 0.93
N PHE A 95 -2.99 26.60 1.73
CA PHE A 95 -4.02 27.10 2.63
C PHE A 95 -3.41 27.35 4.01
N ARG A 96 -2.87 28.57 4.20
CA ARG A 96 -2.41 29.09 5.51
C ARG A 96 -3.49 29.08 6.61
N HIS A 97 -4.70 28.70 6.24
CA HIS A 97 -5.86 28.53 7.09
C HIS A 97 -5.96 27.14 7.72
N PHE A 98 -5.04 26.20 7.53
CA PHE A 98 -5.12 24.93 8.27
C PHE A 98 -4.82 25.10 9.76
N THR A 99 -5.67 24.53 10.60
CA THR A 99 -5.38 24.32 12.03
C THR A 99 -4.66 22.99 12.15
N LEU A 100 -3.51 22.95 12.83
CA LEU A 100 -2.82 21.71 13.19
C LEU A 100 -3.66 20.95 14.24
N CYS A 101 -4.72 20.31 13.80
CA CYS A 101 -5.54 19.45 14.63
C CYS A 101 -4.83 18.09 14.83
N PRO A 102 -4.81 17.54 16.05
CA PRO A 102 -4.24 16.21 16.32
C PRO A 102 -4.77 15.11 15.40
N PHE A 103 -6.05 15.21 14.99
CA PHE A 103 -6.68 14.28 14.07
C PHE A 103 -6.00 14.29 12.69
N VAL A 104 -5.83 15.48 12.11
CA VAL A 104 -5.21 15.67 10.79
C VAL A 104 -3.76 15.20 10.81
N LEU A 105 -3.03 15.56 11.87
CA LEU A 105 -1.64 15.14 12.06
C LEU A 105 -1.53 13.61 12.16
N THR A 106 -2.44 12.98 12.91
CA THR A 106 -2.50 11.51 13.02
C THR A 106 -2.73 10.89 11.65
N GLN A 107 -3.72 11.36 10.89
CA GLN A 107 -3.99 10.84 9.56
C GLN A 107 -2.79 10.97 8.60
N PHE A 108 -2.11 12.12 8.63
CA PHE A 108 -0.88 12.32 7.87
C PHE A 108 0.22 11.31 8.27
N CYS A 109 0.51 11.17 9.57
CA CYS A 109 1.52 10.24 10.06
C CYS A 109 1.20 8.79 9.68
N PHE A 110 -0.06 8.37 9.79
CA PHE A 110 -0.51 7.03 9.39
C PHE A 110 -0.35 6.79 7.89
N ASN A 111 -0.72 7.75 7.04
CA ASN A 111 -0.56 7.64 5.59
C ASN A 111 0.93 7.54 5.20
N VAL A 112 1.81 8.35 5.79
CA VAL A 112 3.25 8.29 5.54
C VAL A 112 3.83 6.95 5.99
N ALA A 113 3.50 6.51 7.20
CA ALA A 113 3.94 5.22 7.73
C ALA A 113 3.43 4.06 6.86
N SER A 114 2.22 4.16 6.33
CA SER A 114 1.62 3.13 5.48
C SER A 114 2.24 3.06 4.08
N ALA A 115 2.54 4.20 3.47
CA ALA A 115 3.31 4.25 2.23
C ALA A 115 4.65 3.53 2.42
N PHE A 116 5.37 3.87 3.49
CA PHE A 116 6.66 3.24 3.80
C PHE A 116 6.54 1.74 4.09
N ALA A 117 5.58 1.32 4.92
CA ALA A 117 5.33 -0.08 5.25
C ALA A 117 4.97 -0.91 4.02
N THR A 118 4.16 -0.34 3.11
CA THR A 118 3.78 -1.01 1.85
C THR A 118 4.97 -1.15 0.90
N THR A 119 5.81 -0.12 0.78
CA THR A 119 7.03 -0.19 -0.04
C THR A 119 8.03 -1.22 0.51
N LEU A 120 8.22 -1.28 1.82
CA LEU A 120 9.06 -2.30 2.48
C LEU A 120 8.49 -3.71 2.31
N PHE A 121 7.16 -3.87 2.40
CA PHE A 121 6.52 -5.16 2.13
C PHE A 121 6.76 -5.61 0.70
N TRP A 122 6.50 -4.75 -0.27
CA TRP A 122 6.61 -5.09 -1.67
C TRP A 122 8.04 -5.42 -2.10
N THR A 123 9.03 -4.68 -1.61
CA THR A 123 10.45 -4.93 -1.90
C THR A 123 10.91 -6.28 -1.33
N ASN A 124 10.54 -6.58 -0.08
CA ASN A 124 10.87 -7.87 0.53
C ASN A 124 10.16 -9.04 -0.16
N ASP A 125 8.86 -8.91 -0.47
CA ASP A 125 8.07 -9.96 -1.13
C ASP A 125 8.66 -10.33 -2.50
N ARG A 126 9.03 -9.32 -3.30
CA ARG A 126 9.72 -9.53 -4.60
C ARG A 126 11.08 -10.23 -4.46
N LEU A 127 11.85 -9.87 -3.44
CA LEU A 127 13.15 -10.50 -3.18
C LEU A 127 12.97 -11.98 -2.79
N PHE A 128 11.93 -12.31 -2.02
CA PHE A 128 11.59 -13.70 -1.69
C PHE A 128 11.16 -14.51 -2.91
N ASP A 129 10.30 -13.95 -3.76
CA ASP A 129 9.87 -14.62 -5.00
C ASP A 129 11.05 -14.88 -5.94
N GLN A 130 11.91 -13.89 -6.19
CA GLN A 130 13.11 -14.06 -7.01
C GLN A 130 14.08 -15.11 -6.44
N GLN A 131 14.27 -15.17 -5.13
CA GLN A 131 15.11 -16.21 -4.52
C GLN A 131 14.51 -17.60 -4.68
N SER A 132 13.19 -17.74 -4.62
CA SER A 132 12.49 -19.01 -4.81
C SER A 132 12.60 -19.52 -6.25
N GLU A 133 12.44 -18.65 -7.25
CA GLU A 133 12.58 -18.95 -8.68
C GLU A 133 14.02 -19.28 -9.06
N THR A 134 14.99 -18.54 -8.51
CA THR A 134 16.42 -18.80 -8.76
C THR A 134 16.87 -20.15 -8.18
N LYS A 135 16.30 -20.57 -7.05
CA LYS A 135 16.56 -21.90 -6.46
C LYS A 135 15.89 -23.04 -7.24
N THR A 136 14.77 -22.80 -7.93
CA THR A 136 14.05 -23.84 -8.70
C THR A 136 14.51 -23.93 -10.16
N GLU A 137 15.01 -22.86 -10.78
CA GLU A 137 15.57 -22.91 -12.13
C GLU A 137 16.96 -23.58 -12.19
N LYS A 138 17.83 -23.34 -11.21
CA LYS A 138 19.19 -23.91 -11.16
C LYS A 138 19.21 -25.46 -11.25
N PRO A 139 18.39 -26.23 -10.52
CA PRO A 139 18.38 -27.68 -10.65
C PRO A 139 17.80 -28.16 -11.99
N LYS A 140 16.81 -27.47 -12.56
CA LYS A 140 16.25 -27.83 -13.89
C LYS A 140 17.25 -27.62 -15.02
N LYS A 141 17.95 -26.47 -15.07
CA LYS A 141 19.00 -26.20 -16.07
C LYS A 141 20.19 -27.15 -15.91
N ARG A 142 20.58 -27.49 -14.67
CA ARG A 142 21.67 -28.45 -14.41
C ARG A 142 21.31 -29.88 -14.82
N ASN A 143 20.07 -30.31 -14.56
CA ASN A 143 19.58 -31.63 -14.98
C ASN A 143 19.40 -31.75 -16.50
N ALA A 144 18.93 -30.71 -17.18
CA ALA A 144 18.82 -30.70 -18.64
C ALA A 144 20.21 -30.72 -19.32
N LYS A 145 21.19 -29.97 -18.78
CA LYS A 145 22.56 -29.96 -19.29
C LYS A 145 23.27 -31.30 -19.06
N LYS A 146 23.03 -31.94 -17.90
CA LYS A 146 23.55 -33.28 -17.60
C LYS A 146 22.95 -34.35 -18.53
N ARG A 147 21.63 -34.37 -18.73
CA ARG A 147 20.97 -35.29 -19.68
C ARG A 147 21.47 -35.14 -21.12
N LYS A 148 21.71 -33.89 -21.57
CA LYS A 148 22.26 -33.63 -22.91
C LYS A 148 23.70 -34.13 -23.05
N PHE A 149 24.50 -34.01 -21.98
CA PHE A 149 25.87 -34.51 -21.95
C PHE A 149 25.93 -36.04 -21.95
N ASP A 150 25.10 -36.70 -21.13
CA ASP A 150 25.01 -38.17 -21.05
C ASP A 150 24.55 -38.78 -22.40
N TYR A 151 23.61 -38.12 -23.09
CA TYR A 151 23.16 -38.51 -24.43
C TYR A 151 24.31 -38.46 -25.46
N LEU A 152 25.08 -37.37 -25.49
CA LEU A 152 26.21 -37.19 -26.41
C LEU A 152 27.34 -38.22 -26.17
N ILE A 153 27.56 -38.65 -24.93
CA ILE A 153 28.53 -39.72 -24.61
C ILE A 153 28.00 -41.08 -25.10
N SER A 154 26.70 -41.35 -24.92
CA SER A 154 26.09 -42.62 -25.32
C SER A 154 26.06 -42.83 -26.83
N THR A 155 25.90 -41.76 -27.61
CA THR A 155 25.88 -41.83 -29.08
C THR A 155 27.29 -42.02 -29.65
N ARG A 156 28.32 -41.47 -28.99
CA ARG A 156 29.72 -41.63 -29.42
C ARG A 156 30.28 -43.04 -29.19
N LYS A 157 29.76 -43.77 -28.19
CA LYS A 157 30.14 -45.16 -27.92
C LYS A 157 29.49 -46.19 -28.87
N LYS A 158 28.52 -45.79 -29.68
CA LYS A 158 27.83 -46.67 -30.64
C LYS A 158 28.36 -46.53 -32.07
N SER A 159 29.27 -45.59 -32.31
CA SER A 159 29.86 -45.30 -33.62
C SER A 159 31.27 -45.88 -33.82
N ASP A 160 31.82 -46.54 -32.80
CA ASP A 160 33.07 -47.30 -32.82
C ASP A 160 32.73 -48.80 -32.68
#